data_AF-A0A9D1ASK5-F1
#
_entry.id   AF-A0A9D1ASK5-F1
#
_cell.length_a   1.000
_cell.length_b   1.000
_cell.length_c   1.000
_cell.angle_alpha   90.00
_cell.angle_beta   90.00
_cell.angle_gamma   90.00
#
_symmetry.space_group_name_H-M   'P 1'
#
loop_
_entity.id
_entity.type
_entity.pdbx_description
1 polymer ?
#
loop_
_entity_poly.entity_id
_entity_poly.type
_entity_poly.pdbx_seq_one_letter_code
_entity_poly.pdbx_strand_id
1 'polypeptide(L)'
;MFALSIALLQGCAPGGARTYAPHDGGIAPSGASTPPAPGPQPGAEPCGNKIASAFPLDGADDVYYRTDVQLQLDVADASAQLVVTDDSGREILGSSTVQGALVRWTGEPLEPETLYQVTLHWSCPPVELSWSTTETGGLVEVPIVDRVYELDLRQGRWLKPRGIEGLLGSWLRPLLVSATESDGILTLAAALTELDGSQDRCAETLELPPAAFLDPYFELDQGALALSLDGLVVELSGLTLSGAFSPGAERIEGLQLQGLVDTRSMAELLLPGGPETLVCDLFAGLGAPCVACPGGAGSYCLEAQLDDLRLPGRPSTHLEPRSAEQIAADPSCG
;
A
#
# COMPACT_ATOMS: atom_id res chain seq x y z
N MET A 1 15.50 25.28 -11.35
CA MET A 1 16.72 25.49 -10.52
C MET A 1 16.26 25.84 -9.10
N PHE A 2 15.80 24.82 -8.36
CA PHE A 2 15.31 25.00 -6.99
C PHE A 2 16.47 24.77 -6.01
N ALA A 3 16.76 25.79 -5.21
CA ALA A 3 17.72 25.68 -4.13
C ALA A 3 17.13 24.82 -3.00
N LEU A 4 17.61 23.59 -2.88
CA LEU A 4 17.25 22.66 -1.80
C LEU A 4 18.01 23.07 -0.53
N SER A 5 17.39 23.92 0.30
CA SER A 5 17.88 24.18 1.66
C SER A 5 17.55 22.99 2.55
N ILE A 6 18.52 22.10 2.75
CA ILE A 6 18.47 21.03 3.76
C ILE A 6 18.58 21.70 5.14
N ALA A 7 17.44 21.96 5.76
CA ALA A 7 17.39 22.32 7.18
C ALA A 7 17.31 21.04 8.01
N LEU A 8 18.41 20.71 8.70
CA LEU A 8 18.45 19.71 9.76
C LEU A 8 17.52 20.16 10.91
N LEU A 9 16.39 19.48 11.07
CA LEU A 9 15.53 19.62 12.25
C LEU A 9 15.73 18.42 13.18
N GLN A 10 16.48 18.67 14.25
CA GLN A 10 16.39 17.91 15.49
C GLN A 10 15.09 18.30 16.22
N GLY A 11 14.34 17.29 16.66
CA GLY A 11 13.67 17.35 17.97
C GLY A 11 12.14 17.32 18.01
N CYS A 12 11.67 16.37 18.85
CA CYS A 12 10.46 16.38 19.68
C CYS A 12 9.17 15.77 19.12
N ALA A 13 8.90 14.54 19.57
CA ALA A 13 7.56 14.02 19.82
C ALA A 13 6.90 14.75 21.00
N PRO A 14 5.56 14.92 21.00
CA PRO A 14 4.70 14.07 21.84
C PRO A 14 3.43 13.63 21.07
N GLY A 15 2.85 12.45 21.27
CA GLY A 15 2.26 11.97 22.53
C GLY A 15 0.80 12.45 22.64
N GLY A 16 -0.13 11.72 22.02
CA GLY A 16 -1.57 12.05 22.03
C GLY A 16 -2.44 10.79 22.13
N ALA A 17 -2.58 10.24 23.35
CA ALA A 17 -3.54 9.20 23.66
C ALA A 17 -4.97 9.78 23.64
N ARG A 18 -5.86 9.23 22.81
CA ARG A 18 -7.30 9.50 22.88
C ARG A 18 -7.92 8.54 23.90
N THR A 19 -8.39 9.08 25.03
CA THR A 19 -9.25 8.36 25.96
C THR A 19 -10.70 8.46 25.48
N TYR A 20 -11.30 7.33 25.08
CA TYR A 20 -12.75 7.22 24.90
C TYR A 20 -13.41 6.95 26.26
N ALA A 21 -14.38 7.79 26.63
CA ALA A 21 -15.25 7.55 27.77
C ALA A 21 -16.50 6.78 27.31
N PRO A 22 -16.91 5.68 27.95
CA PRO A 22 -18.17 5.02 27.65
C PRO A 22 -19.35 5.71 28.35
N HIS A 23 -20.47 5.80 27.62
CA HIS A 23 -21.77 6.23 28.11
C HIS A 23 -22.43 5.09 28.91
N ASP A 24 -22.69 5.34 30.20
CA ASP A 24 -23.53 4.50 31.07
C ASP A 24 -25.02 4.85 30.89
N GLY A 25 -25.88 3.82 30.81
CA GLY A 25 -27.33 4.03 30.87
C GLY A 25 -28.20 2.82 30.53
N GLY A 26 -28.15 1.75 31.33
CA GLY A 26 -29.06 0.60 31.18
C GLY A 26 -29.37 -0.08 32.52
N ILE A 27 -30.62 0.05 32.98
CA ILE A 27 -31.13 -0.59 34.21
C ILE A 27 -31.37 -2.08 33.93
N ALA A 28 -30.65 -2.97 34.62
CA ALA A 28 -30.84 -4.41 34.55
C ALA A 28 -31.78 -4.94 35.67
N PRO A 29 -32.66 -5.93 35.38
CA PRO A 29 -33.51 -6.58 36.38
C PRO A 29 -32.75 -7.61 37.22
N SER A 30 -33.20 -7.72 38.47
CA SER A 30 -32.69 -8.58 39.54
C SER A 30 -33.00 -10.07 39.33
N GLY A 31 -31.98 -10.92 39.49
CA GLY A 31 -32.13 -12.18 40.25
C GLY A 31 -31.76 -13.49 39.54
N ALA A 32 -30.46 -13.80 39.49
CA ALA A 32 -29.97 -15.18 39.45
C ALA A 32 -28.62 -15.26 40.18
N SER A 33 -28.55 -16.11 41.22
CA SER A 33 -27.37 -16.29 42.04
C SER A 33 -26.28 -17.05 41.28
N THR A 34 -25.34 -16.32 40.69
CA THR A 34 -24.14 -16.88 40.06
C THR A 34 -23.25 -17.53 41.15
N PRO A 35 -22.75 -18.76 40.95
CA PRO A 35 -21.75 -19.33 41.85
C PRO A 35 -20.51 -18.42 41.95
N PRO A 36 -19.83 -18.38 43.11
CA PRO A 36 -18.68 -17.52 43.32
C PRO A 36 -17.62 -17.80 42.27
N ALA A 37 -17.18 -16.75 41.57
CA ALA A 37 -16.13 -16.84 40.59
C ALA A 37 -14.87 -17.48 41.22
N PRO A 38 -14.21 -18.42 40.54
CA PRO A 38 -12.93 -18.94 41.01
C PRO A 38 -11.97 -17.78 41.28
N GLY A 39 -11.35 -17.80 42.47
CA GLY A 39 -10.44 -16.73 42.88
C GLY A 39 -9.30 -16.54 41.87
N PRO A 40 -8.79 -15.31 41.72
CA PRO A 40 -7.71 -15.01 40.77
C PRO A 40 -6.52 -15.93 41.02
N GLN A 41 -6.14 -16.70 40.00
CA GLN A 41 -4.96 -17.55 40.09
C GLN A 41 -3.71 -16.67 40.23
N PRO A 42 -2.79 -16.97 41.17
CA PRO A 42 -1.60 -16.17 41.35
C PRO A 42 -0.68 -16.26 40.12
N GLY A 43 -0.56 -15.14 39.41
CA GLY A 43 0.70 -14.68 38.79
C GLY A 43 1.30 -15.50 37.67
N ALA A 44 0.60 -15.65 36.54
CA ALA A 44 1.31 -15.88 35.28
C ALA A 44 2.24 -14.69 35.04
N GLU A 45 3.56 -14.95 35.00
CA GLU A 45 4.56 -13.92 34.70
C GLU A 45 4.19 -13.28 33.34
N PRO A 46 4.17 -11.94 33.22
CA PRO A 46 3.82 -11.29 31.97
C PRO A 46 4.76 -11.79 30.87
N CYS A 47 4.21 -12.17 29.71
CA CYS A 47 5.03 -12.65 28.63
C CYS A 47 6.03 -11.57 28.20
N GLY A 48 7.31 -11.94 28.06
CA GLY A 48 8.38 -11.01 27.70
C GLY A 48 8.35 -10.55 26.24
N ASN A 49 7.48 -11.14 25.40
CA ASN A 49 7.32 -10.76 24.00
C ASN A 49 6.03 -9.95 23.80
N LYS A 50 6.02 -9.07 22.80
CA LYS A 50 4.87 -8.21 22.46
C LYS A 50 4.75 -8.02 20.95
N ILE A 51 3.56 -7.61 20.51
CA ILE A 51 3.32 -7.17 19.12
C ILE A 51 3.80 -5.72 19.01
N ALA A 52 4.83 -5.48 18.19
CA ALA A 52 5.38 -4.17 17.89
C ALA A 52 4.48 -3.38 16.91
N SER A 53 3.93 -4.08 15.90
CA SER A 53 2.96 -3.52 14.96
C SER A 53 2.05 -4.61 14.40
N ALA A 54 0.83 -4.25 14.03
CA ALA A 54 -0.14 -5.13 13.40
C ALA A 54 -0.67 -4.49 12.11
N PHE A 55 -1.00 -5.34 11.13
CA PHE A 55 -1.78 -4.96 9.97
C PHE A 55 -2.68 -6.13 9.54
N PRO A 56 -3.98 -5.91 9.29
CA PRO A 56 -4.72 -4.69 9.59
C PRO A 56 -4.62 -4.27 11.07
N LEU A 57 -4.95 -3.00 11.35
CA LEU A 57 -5.03 -2.54 12.74
C LEU A 57 -6.27 -3.13 13.41
N ASP A 58 -6.17 -3.35 14.72
CA ASP A 58 -7.32 -3.79 15.52
C ASP A 58 -8.44 -2.74 15.47
N GLY A 59 -9.65 -3.18 15.12
CA GLY A 59 -10.82 -2.36 14.90
C GLY A 59 -10.85 -1.59 13.57
N ALA A 60 -9.94 -1.84 12.63
CA ALA A 60 -10.01 -1.22 11.30
C ALA A 60 -11.28 -1.66 10.56
N ASP A 61 -11.95 -0.74 9.87
CA ASP A 61 -13.22 -0.99 9.21
C ASP A 61 -13.18 -0.88 7.68
N ASP A 62 -12.00 -0.59 7.13
CA ASP A 62 -11.81 -0.28 5.72
C ASP A 62 -10.73 -1.16 5.04
N VAL A 63 -10.65 -2.41 5.47
CA VAL A 63 -9.63 -3.36 5.01
C VAL A 63 -9.95 -3.91 3.61
N TYR A 64 -8.94 -3.95 2.74
CA TYR A 64 -9.08 -4.57 1.43
C TYR A 64 -9.26 -6.09 1.52
N TYR A 65 -10.20 -6.65 0.77
CA TYR A 65 -10.59 -8.07 0.86
C TYR A 65 -9.48 -9.09 0.51
N ARG A 66 -8.38 -8.68 -0.13
CA ARG A 66 -7.20 -9.56 -0.37
C ARG A 66 -5.98 -9.18 0.47
N THR A 67 -6.21 -8.51 1.60
CA THR A 67 -5.14 -8.08 2.51
C THR A 67 -4.47 -9.27 3.19
N ASP A 68 -3.14 -9.31 3.15
CA ASP A 68 -2.33 -10.15 4.03
C ASP A 68 -2.38 -9.63 5.48
N VAL A 69 -2.49 -10.55 6.45
CA VAL A 69 -2.35 -10.20 7.87
C VAL A 69 -0.89 -10.30 8.28
N GLN A 70 -0.36 -9.26 8.92
CA GLN A 70 1.04 -9.14 9.30
C GLN A 70 1.17 -8.65 10.74
N LEU A 71 1.79 -9.45 11.60
CA LEU A 71 2.17 -9.06 12.95
C LEU A 71 3.70 -9.01 13.07
N GLN A 72 4.23 -7.84 13.40
CA GLN A 72 5.63 -7.67 13.76
C GLN A 72 5.77 -7.87 15.26
N LEU A 73 6.53 -8.86 15.68
CA LEU A 73 6.87 -9.10 17.08
C LEU A 73 8.12 -8.30 17.47
N ASP A 74 8.26 -8.04 18.77
CA ASP A 74 9.46 -7.45 19.36
C ASP A 74 10.65 -8.42 19.32
N VAL A 75 10.38 -9.70 19.59
CA VAL A 75 11.35 -10.79 19.55
C VAL A 75 10.83 -11.88 18.62
N ALA A 76 11.72 -12.40 17.77
CA ALA A 76 11.40 -13.50 16.87
C ALA A 76 10.88 -14.72 17.65
N ASP A 77 9.78 -15.29 17.17
CA ASP A 77 9.18 -16.50 17.73
C ASP A 77 8.83 -17.47 16.60
N ALA A 78 9.64 -18.52 16.47
CA ALA A 78 9.47 -19.52 15.42
C ALA A 78 8.22 -20.40 15.60
N SER A 79 7.58 -20.35 16.77
CA SER A 79 6.32 -21.05 17.05
C SER A 79 5.08 -20.21 16.72
N ALA A 80 5.26 -18.94 16.35
CA ALA A 80 4.15 -18.04 16.07
C ALA A 80 3.35 -18.50 14.85
N GLN A 81 2.03 -18.45 14.98
CA GLN A 81 1.07 -18.85 13.96
C GLN A 81 -0.16 -17.93 14.04
N LEU A 82 -0.64 -17.50 12.89
CA LEU A 82 -1.89 -16.76 12.74
C LEU A 82 -2.99 -17.69 12.24
N VAL A 83 -4.18 -17.57 12.84
CA VAL A 83 -5.43 -18.20 12.41
C VAL A 83 -6.44 -17.09 12.20
N VAL A 84 -7.08 -17.06 11.03
CA VAL A 84 -8.09 -16.04 10.68
C VAL A 84 -9.46 -16.69 10.64
N THR A 85 -10.46 -16.07 11.27
CA THR A 85 -11.86 -16.53 11.29
C THR A 85 -12.81 -15.42 10.86
N ASP A 86 -13.94 -15.78 10.26
CA ASP A 86 -15.06 -14.86 10.02
C ASP A 86 -15.90 -14.65 11.30
N ASP A 87 -16.95 -13.83 11.18
CA ASP A 87 -17.88 -13.46 12.25
C ASP A 87 -18.69 -14.64 12.81
N SER A 88 -18.80 -15.74 12.06
CA SER A 88 -19.41 -17.00 12.48
C SER A 88 -18.45 -17.89 13.28
N GLY A 89 -17.17 -17.52 13.34
CA GLY A 89 -16.09 -18.30 13.93
C GLY A 89 -15.57 -19.41 13.02
N ARG A 90 -15.90 -19.39 11.72
CA ARG A 90 -15.35 -20.33 10.75
C ARG A 90 -13.95 -19.86 10.35
N GLU A 91 -12.99 -20.79 10.39
CA GLU A 91 -11.62 -20.53 9.92
C GLU A 91 -11.58 -20.30 8.41
N ILE A 92 -10.86 -19.25 8.00
CA ILE A 92 -10.59 -18.92 6.61
C ILE A 92 -9.33 -19.64 6.16
N LEU A 93 -9.40 -20.29 5.00
CA LEU A 93 -8.27 -21.04 4.46
C LEU A 93 -7.10 -20.11 4.13
N GLY A 94 -5.94 -20.41 4.70
CA GLY A 94 -4.70 -19.69 4.42
C GLY A 94 -3.47 -20.36 5.00
N SER A 95 -2.35 -19.68 4.91
CA SER A 95 -1.05 -20.14 5.37
C SER A 95 -0.40 -19.10 6.26
N SER A 96 0.17 -19.54 7.38
CA SER A 96 0.95 -18.68 8.27
C SER A 96 2.44 -18.97 8.12
N THR A 97 3.25 -17.91 8.01
CA THR A 97 4.71 -17.99 7.88
C THR A 97 5.40 -17.06 8.86
N VAL A 98 6.60 -17.45 9.31
CA VAL A 98 7.44 -16.64 10.19
C VAL A 98 8.76 -16.33 9.50
N GLN A 99 9.12 -15.05 9.44
CA GLN A 99 10.38 -14.55 8.90
C GLN A 99 11.03 -13.60 9.92
N GLY A 100 11.97 -14.13 10.71
CA GLY A 100 12.53 -13.40 11.85
C GLY A 100 11.43 -13.11 12.86
N ALA A 101 11.14 -11.83 13.09
CA ALA A 101 10.07 -11.40 13.99
C ALA A 101 8.77 -11.02 13.26
N LEU A 102 8.70 -11.15 11.94
CA LEU A 102 7.46 -10.94 11.17
C LEU A 102 6.69 -12.26 11.07
N VAL A 103 5.45 -12.26 11.53
CA VAL A 103 4.47 -13.34 11.34
C VAL A 103 3.48 -12.86 10.28
N ARG A 104 3.27 -13.65 9.23
CA ARG A 104 2.37 -13.31 8.13
C ARG A 104 1.35 -14.40 7.91
N TRP A 105 0.13 -14.02 7.58
CA TRP A 105 -0.91 -14.90 7.06
C TRP A 105 -1.30 -14.43 5.66
N THR A 106 -1.37 -15.36 4.73
CA THR A 106 -1.83 -15.16 3.35
C THR A 106 -2.83 -16.26 3.03
N GLY A 107 -4.01 -15.90 2.55
CA GLY A 107 -5.10 -16.84 2.29
C GLY A 107 -5.92 -16.50 1.05
N GLU A 108 -7.09 -17.14 0.95
CA GLU A 108 -8.06 -16.83 -0.09
C GLU A 108 -8.66 -15.43 0.08
N PRO A 109 -9.23 -14.83 -0.98
CA PRO A 109 -9.94 -13.56 -0.85
C PRO A 109 -11.04 -13.63 0.22
N LEU A 110 -11.07 -12.62 1.06
CA LEU A 110 -12.08 -12.43 2.09
C LEU A 110 -13.41 -11.99 1.45
N GLU A 111 -14.51 -12.22 2.15
CA GLU A 111 -15.83 -11.74 1.79
C GLU A 111 -15.89 -10.22 2.05
N PRO A 112 -16.55 -9.43 1.18
CA PRO A 112 -16.74 -8.00 1.40
C PRO A 112 -17.68 -7.73 2.59
N GLU A 113 -17.58 -6.55 3.19
CA GLU A 113 -18.41 -6.08 4.32
C GLU A 113 -18.52 -7.07 5.49
N THR A 114 -17.46 -7.84 5.74
CA THR A 114 -17.46 -8.94 6.71
C THR A 114 -16.47 -8.66 7.84
N LEU A 115 -16.88 -8.95 9.08
CA LEU A 115 -16.02 -8.86 10.26
C LEU A 115 -15.13 -10.12 10.34
N TYR A 116 -13.84 -9.91 10.51
CA TYR A 116 -12.83 -10.94 10.68
C TYR A 116 -12.11 -10.79 12.03
N GLN A 117 -11.58 -11.90 12.50
CA GLN A 117 -10.71 -11.96 13.67
C GLN A 117 -9.44 -12.73 13.31
N VAL A 118 -8.28 -12.25 13.75
CA VAL A 118 -7.03 -13.05 13.77
C VAL A 118 -6.69 -13.42 15.20
N THR A 119 -6.34 -14.67 15.41
CA THR A 119 -5.74 -15.17 16.64
C THR A 119 -4.25 -15.47 16.40
N LEU A 120 -3.38 -14.85 17.20
CA LEU A 120 -1.96 -15.18 17.26
C LEU A 120 -1.72 -16.26 18.32
N HIS A 121 -1.33 -17.45 17.88
CA HIS A 121 -0.80 -18.52 18.72
C HIS A 121 0.73 -18.45 18.72
N TRP A 122 1.35 -18.46 19.89
CA TRP A 122 2.79 -18.24 20.07
C TRP A 122 3.21 -18.61 21.50
N SER A 123 4.44 -18.30 21.92
CA SER A 123 4.94 -18.61 23.26
C SER A 123 4.24 -17.84 24.41
N CYS A 124 3.45 -16.81 24.10
CA CYS A 124 2.65 -16.05 25.05
C CYS A 124 1.17 -16.50 25.05
N PRO A 125 0.35 -16.02 26.00
CA PRO A 125 -1.11 -16.13 25.86
C PRO A 125 -1.58 -15.64 24.48
N PRO A 126 -2.59 -16.29 23.87
CA PRO A 126 -3.12 -15.87 22.58
C PRO A 126 -3.59 -14.43 22.60
N VAL A 127 -3.37 -13.73 21.48
CA VAL A 127 -3.86 -12.36 21.26
C VAL A 127 -4.84 -12.40 20.10
N GLU A 128 -5.95 -11.72 20.25
CA GLU A 128 -6.98 -11.57 19.22
C GLU A 128 -7.04 -10.12 18.77
N LEU A 129 -7.12 -9.92 17.45
CA LEU A 129 -7.39 -8.62 16.83
C LEU A 129 -8.53 -8.80 15.83
N SER A 130 -9.36 -7.79 15.62
CA SER A 130 -10.45 -7.83 14.65
C SER A 130 -10.41 -6.68 13.66
N TRP A 131 -11.01 -6.86 12.48
CA TRP A 131 -11.18 -5.83 11.46
C TRP A 131 -12.35 -6.19 10.55
N SER A 132 -12.90 -5.23 9.80
CA SER A 132 -13.87 -5.51 8.74
C SER A 132 -13.35 -5.11 7.36
N THR A 133 -13.78 -5.86 6.35
CA THR A 133 -13.52 -5.56 4.95
C THR A 133 -14.46 -4.48 4.42
N THR A 134 -14.03 -3.75 3.38
CA THR A 134 -14.91 -2.85 2.62
C THR A 134 -15.87 -3.63 1.72
N GLU A 135 -16.74 -2.92 1.02
CA GLU A 135 -17.58 -3.47 -0.05
C GLU A 135 -16.79 -3.94 -1.29
N THR A 136 -15.51 -3.55 -1.40
CA THR A 136 -14.65 -3.99 -2.49
C THR A 136 -14.42 -5.50 -2.40
N GLY A 137 -14.62 -6.19 -3.51
CA GLY A 137 -14.64 -7.66 -3.60
C GLY A 137 -15.96 -8.19 -4.18
N GLY A 138 -17.03 -7.40 -4.10
CA GLY A 138 -18.25 -7.59 -4.91
C GLY A 138 -18.04 -7.23 -6.38
N LEU A 139 -18.97 -7.66 -7.24
CA LEU A 139 -18.96 -7.33 -8.67
C LEU A 139 -19.08 -5.82 -8.91
N VAL A 140 -18.42 -5.31 -9.94
CA VAL A 140 -18.60 -3.93 -10.39
C VAL A 140 -19.99 -3.76 -11.02
N GLU A 141 -20.77 -2.83 -10.48
CA GLU A 141 -22.17 -2.60 -10.84
C GLU A 141 -22.35 -1.53 -11.93
N VAL A 142 -21.30 -0.76 -12.22
CA VAL A 142 -21.33 0.37 -13.15
C VAL A 142 -20.13 0.34 -14.11
N PRO A 143 -20.24 0.90 -15.33
CA PRO A 143 -19.12 0.90 -16.27
C PRO A 143 -17.87 1.61 -15.73
N ILE A 144 -16.72 0.97 -15.92
CA ILE A 144 -15.37 1.47 -15.56
C ILE A 144 -14.85 2.45 -16.63
N VAL A 145 -15.35 2.34 -17.87
CA VAL A 145 -14.90 3.12 -19.03
C VAL A 145 -14.88 4.62 -18.74
N ASP A 146 -13.76 5.26 -19.10
CA ASP A 146 -13.49 6.70 -18.99
C ASP A 146 -13.49 7.24 -17.56
N ARG A 147 -13.36 6.36 -16.55
CA ARG A 147 -13.15 6.80 -15.18
C ARG A 147 -11.69 7.11 -14.92
N VAL A 148 -11.48 8.20 -14.20
CA VAL A 148 -10.16 8.68 -13.78
C VAL A 148 -10.04 8.57 -12.26
N TYR A 149 -8.92 8.05 -11.81
CA TYR A 149 -8.56 7.87 -10.41
C TYR A 149 -7.27 8.65 -10.11
N GLU A 150 -7.09 9.09 -8.88
CA GLU A 150 -5.85 9.71 -8.43
C GLU A 150 -4.96 8.68 -7.73
N LEU A 151 -3.78 8.44 -8.27
CA LEU A 151 -2.74 7.61 -7.67
C LEU A 151 -1.76 8.50 -6.92
N ASP A 152 -1.86 8.49 -5.60
CA ASP A 152 -0.91 9.12 -4.71
C ASP A 152 -0.11 8.06 -3.93
N LEU A 153 1.11 7.79 -4.38
CA LEU A 153 2.01 6.80 -3.79
C LEU A 153 2.39 7.12 -2.32
N ARG A 154 2.10 8.33 -1.84
CA ARG A 154 2.33 8.75 -0.45
C ARG A 154 1.27 8.20 0.51
N GLN A 155 0.11 7.79 -0.01
CA GLN A 155 -1.00 7.29 0.80
C GLN A 155 -0.92 5.79 1.06
N GLY A 156 -0.06 5.06 0.33
CA GLY A 156 0.10 3.63 0.51
C GLY A 156 1.06 3.26 1.63
N ARG A 157 1.09 1.98 1.97
CA ARG A 157 2.03 1.42 2.93
C ARG A 157 3.29 0.88 2.25
N TRP A 158 4.41 1.57 2.47
CA TRP A 158 5.70 1.17 1.92
C TRP A 158 6.27 -0.04 2.66
N LEU A 159 6.31 -1.18 1.97
CA LEU A 159 6.97 -2.40 2.44
C LEU A 159 8.47 -2.33 2.14
N LYS A 160 8.83 -1.79 0.97
CA LYS A 160 10.22 -1.57 0.58
C LYS A 160 10.41 -0.29 -0.23
N PRO A 161 11.46 0.48 0.09
CA PRO A 161 12.19 0.45 1.36
C PRO A 161 11.34 1.08 2.49
N ARG A 162 11.52 0.61 3.72
CA ARG A 162 10.77 1.13 4.88
C ARG A 162 11.32 2.48 5.32
N GLY A 163 10.47 3.40 5.77
CA GLY A 163 10.92 4.63 6.43
C GLY A 163 11.36 5.75 5.48
N ILE A 164 11.09 5.62 4.18
CA ILE A 164 11.44 6.64 3.17
C ILE A 164 10.24 7.47 2.73
N GLU A 165 9.07 7.27 3.34
CA GLU A 165 7.79 7.85 2.93
C GLU A 165 7.88 9.39 2.95
N GLY A 166 8.55 9.94 3.96
CA GLY A 166 8.79 11.39 4.06
C GLY A 166 9.71 11.95 2.97
N LEU A 167 10.68 11.16 2.49
CA LEU A 167 11.57 11.56 1.39
C LEU A 167 10.81 11.52 0.06
N LEU A 168 10.16 10.39 -0.23
CA LEU A 168 9.38 10.18 -1.44
C LEU A 168 8.25 11.19 -1.57
N GLY A 169 7.60 11.53 -0.46
CA GLY A 169 6.47 12.45 -0.49
C GLY A 169 6.79 13.87 -0.94
N SER A 170 8.07 14.25 -0.91
CA SER A 170 8.55 15.53 -1.42
C SER A 170 8.85 15.52 -2.93
N TRP A 171 9.03 14.35 -3.53
CA TRP A 171 9.42 14.19 -4.93
C TRP A 171 8.28 13.66 -5.82
N LEU A 172 7.40 12.85 -5.24
CA LEU A 172 6.31 12.23 -5.98
C LEU A 172 5.11 13.17 -6.06
N ARG A 173 4.75 13.52 -7.30
CA ARG A 173 3.45 14.09 -7.65
C ARG A 173 2.43 12.95 -7.80
N PRO A 174 1.14 13.18 -7.50
CA PRO A 174 0.10 12.24 -7.88
C PRO A 174 0.08 11.98 -9.39
N LEU A 175 -0.48 10.84 -9.78
CA LEU A 175 -0.79 10.51 -11.16
C LEU A 175 -2.30 10.45 -11.33
N LEU A 176 -2.80 10.81 -12.51
CA LEU A 176 -4.14 10.46 -12.94
C LEU A 176 -4.08 9.13 -13.66
N VAL A 177 -4.91 8.18 -13.26
CA VAL A 177 -5.01 6.85 -13.88
C VAL A 177 -6.39 6.74 -14.50
N SER A 178 -6.48 6.59 -15.82
CA SER A 178 -7.73 6.23 -16.49
C SER A 178 -7.82 4.72 -16.69
N ALA A 179 -9.04 4.20 -16.61
CA ALA A 179 -9.33 2.79 -16.86
C ALA A 179 -10.38 2.63 -17.97
N THR A 180 -10.13 1.66 -18.85
CA THR A 180 -11.09 1.23 -19.87
C THR A 180 -11.15 -0.29 -19.88
N GLU A 181 -12.36 -0.84 -19.84
CA GLU A 181 -12.58 -2.27 -19.92
C GLU A 181 -13.40 -2.60 -21.17
N SER A 182 -13.00 -3.65 -21.89
CA SER A 182 -13.74 -4.21 -23.01
C SER A 182 -13.46 -5.71 -23.12
N ASP A 183 -14.52 -6.51 -23.18
CA ASP A 183 -14.44 -7.97 -23.37
C ASP A 183 -13.54 -8.70 -22.35
N GLY A 184 -13.55 -8.26 -21.08
CA GLY A 184 -12.74 -8.82 -20.00
C GLY A 184 -11.28 -8.40 -20.05
N ILE A 185 -10.93 -7.39 -20.86
CA ILE A 185 -9.58 -6.82 -20.96
C ILE A 185 -9.60 -5.40 -20.41
N LEU A 186 -8.78 -5.16 -19.40
CA LEU A 186 -8.53 -3.84 -18.82
C LEU A 186 -7.34 -3.19 -19.51
N THR A 187 -7.49 -1.93 -19.90
CA THR A 187 -6.40 -1.04 -20.30
C THR A 187 -6.34 0.11 -19.31
N LEU A 188 -5.12 0.42 -18.85
CA LEU A 188 -4.86 1.53 -17.94
C LEU A 188 -3.93 2.52 -18.63
N ALA A 189 -4.21 3.81 -18.45
CA ALA A 189 -3.29 4.88 -18.84
C ALA A 189 -3.01 5.78 -17.65
N ALA A 190 -1.78 6.26 -17.52
CA ALA A 190 -1.37 7.15 -16.44
C ALA A 190 -0.83 8.47 -17.00
N ALA A 191 -1.16 9.58 -16.35
CA ALA A 191 -0.65 10.90 -16.70
C ALA A 191 -0.16 11.65 -15.45
N LEU A 192 0.91 12.44 -15.60
CA LEU A 192 1.40 13.31 -14.53
C LEU A 192 0.38 14.42 -14.23
N THR A 193 0.38 14.89 -12.99
CA THR A 193 -0.39 16.07 -12.61
C THR A 193 0.47 17.32 -12.47
N GLU A 194 -0.14 18.46 -12.72
CA GLU A 194 0.30 19.77 -12.27
C GLU A 194 0.15 19.91 -10.75
N LEU A 195 0.67 21.01 -10.19
CA LEU A 195 0.56 21.32 -8.76
C LEU A 195 -0.89 21.56 -8.28
N ASP A 196 -1.79 21.93 -9.19
CA ASP A 196 -3.21 22.11 -8.89
C ASP A 196 -4.02 20.80 -9.01
N GLY A 197 -3.36 19.69 -9.35
CA GLY A 197 -3.99 18.38 -9.53
C GLY A 197 -4.69 18.19 -10.88
N SER A 198 -4.58 19.15 -11.81
CA SER A 198 -4.96 18.94 -13.21
C SER A 198 -3.90 18.13 -13.95
N GLN A 199 -4.23 17.57 -15.12
CA GLN A 199 -3.27 16.84 -15.94
C GLN A 199 -2.19 17.78 -16.49
N ASP A 200 -0.92 17.38 -16.37
CA ASP A 200 0.20 18.00 -17.09
C ASP A 200 0.11 17.65 -18.58
N ARG A 201 -0.28 18.63 -19.40
CA ARG A 201 -0.48 18.44 -20.86
C ARG A 201 0.82 18.44 -21.66
N CYS A 202 1.94 18.74 -21.00
CA CYS A 202 3.28 18.78 -21.56
C CYS A 202 4.12 17.56 -21.18
N ALA A 203 3.53 16.64 -20.42
CA ALA A 203 4.04 15.30 -20.19
C ALA A 203 3.31 14.27 -21.07
N GLU A 204 4.05 13.23 -21.48
CA GLU A 204 3.50 12.10 -22.24
C GLU A 204 2.58 11.25 -21.37
N THR A 205 1.48 10.77 -21.95
CA THR A 205 0.61 9.78 -21.30
C THR A 205 1.23 8.41 -21.42
N LEU A 206 1.30 7.72 -20.29
CA LEU A 206 1.82 6.38 -20.20
C LEU A 206 0.71 5.36 -20.38
N GLU A 207 0.71 4.64 -21.49
CA GLU A 207 -0.16 3.49 -21.68
C GLU A 207 0.47 2.26 -21.03
N LEU A 208 -0.25 1.63 -20.10
CA LEU A 208 0.16 0.36 -19.51
C LEU A 208 -0.30 -0.80 -20.41
N PRO A 209 0.40 -1.95 -20.39
CA PRO A 209 -0.04 -3.15 -21.10
C PRO A 209 -1.48 -3.55 -20.74
N PRO A 210 -2.24 -4.15 -21.67
CA PRO A 210 -3.55 -4.68 -21.33
C PRO A 210 -3.41 -5.83 -20.32
N ALA A 211 -4.37 -5.90 -19.40
CA ALA A 211 -4.46 -6.91 -18.36
C ALA A 211 -5.81 -7.66 -18.43
N ALA A 212 -5.85 -8.88 -17.90
CA ALA A 212 -7.12 -9.56 -17.70
C ALA A 212 -7.91 -8.87 -16.59
N PHE A 213 -9.20 -8.62 -16.84
CA PHE A 213 -10.12 -8.12 -15.83
C PHE A 213 -10.93 -9.29 -15.26
N LEU A 214 -10.68 -9.60 -13.99
CA LEU A 214 -11.35 -10.65 -13.23
C LEU A 214 -12.25 -9.98 -12.17
N ASP A 215 -13.35 -9.38 -12.65
CA ASP A 215 -14.27 -8.53 -11.88
C ASP A 215 -14.41 -8.92 -10.39
N PRO A 216 -14.04 -8.04 -9.43
CA PRO A 216 -13.59 -6.65 -9.59
C PRO A 216 -12.06 -6.48 -9.70
N TYR A 217 -11.30 -7.58 -9.72
CA TYR A 217 -9.85 -7.61 -9.62
C TYR A 217 -9.14 -7.46 -10.97
N PHE A 218 -7.95 -6.87 -10.95
CA PHE A 218 -7.00 -6.93 -12.06
C PHE A 218 -5.58 -7.13 -11.56
N GLU A 219 -4.75 -7.69 -12.43
CA GLU A 219 -3.31 -7.85 -12.22
C GLU A 219 -2.59 -7.66 -13.55
N LEU A 220 -1.54 -6.86 -13.51
CA LEU A 220 -0.70 -6.50 -14.63
C LEU A 220 0.74 -6.83 -14.28
N ASP A 221 1.38 -7.57 -15.17
CA ASP A 221 2.81 -7.85 -15.11
C ASP A 221 3.51 -7.26 -16.34
N GLN A 222 4.55 -6.47 -16.08
CA GLN A 222 5.35 -5.83 -17.11
C GLN A 222 6.84 -6.02 -16.84
N GLY A 223 7.54 -6.58 -17.83
CA GLY A 223 8.97 -6.86 -17.72
C GLY A 223 9.82 -5.59 -17.57
N ALA A 224 9.54 -4.56 -18.35
CA ALA A 224 10.22 -3.27 -18.27
C ALA A 224 9.26 -2.12 -18.65
N LEU A 225 9.32 -1.03 -17.91
CA LEU A 225 8.52 0.19 -18.10
C LEU A 225 9.46 1.40 -17.99
N ALA A 226 9.41 2.31 -18.95
CA ALA A 226 10.13 3.58 -18.87
C ALA A 226 9.16 4.71 -18.51
N LEU A 227 9.46 5.46 -17.46
CA LEU A 227 8.71 6.64 -17.04
C LEU A 227 9.49 7.89 -17.39
N SER A 228 8.87 8.83 -18.09
CA SER A 228 9.45 10.16 -18.30
C SER A 228 8.92 11.11 -17.22
N LEU A 229 9.80 11.54 -16.32
CA LEU A 229 9.51 12.45 -15.22
C LEU A 229 10.35 13.71 -15.39
N ASP A 230 9.73 14.83 -15.77
CA ASP A 230 10.41 16.12 -15.96
C ASP A 230 11.63 16.02 -16.90
N GLY A 231 11.49 15.24 -17.98
CA GLY A 231 12.55 14.99 -18.97
C GLY A 231 13.59 13.94 -18.56
N LEU A 232 13.47 13.38 -17.35
CA LEU A 232 14.27 12.25 -16.90
C LEU A 232 13.57 10.93 -17.21
N VAL A 233 14.27 9.99 -17.84
CA VAL A 233 13.77 8.63 -18.01
C VAL A 233 14.17 7.78 -16.79
N VAL A 234 13.19 7.29 -16.06
CA VAL A 234 13.35 6.32 -14.98
C VAL A 234 12.87 4.96 -15.48
N GLU A 235 13.75 3.96 -15.43
CA GLU A 235 13.42 2.61 -15.86
C GLU A 235 12.96 1.78 -14.66
N LEU A 236 11.81 1.13 -14.80
CA LEU A 236 11.30 0.14 -13.88
C LEU A 236 11.39 -1.23 -14.53
N SER A 237 11.82 -2.23 -13.78
CA SER A 237 11.88 -3.61 -14.21
C SER A 237 11.07 -4.52 -13.30
N GLY A 238 10.44 -5.53 -13.90
CA GLY A 238 9.59 -6.49 -13.19
C GLY A 238 8.46 -5.80 -12.42
N LEU A 239 7.78 -4.87 -13.09
CA LEU A 239 6.63 -4.19 -12.50
C LEU A 239 5.46 -5.18 -12.41
N THR A 240 4.95 -5.34 -11.20
CA THR A 240 3.65 -5.97 -10.95
C THR A 240 2.74 -4.92 -10.33
N LEU A 241 1.54 -4.78 -10.88
CA LEU A 241 0.50 -3.85 -10.42
C LEU A 241 -0.81 -4.63 -10.29
N SER A 242 -1.44 -4.60 -9.13
CA SER A 242 -2.74 -5.24 -8.92
C SER A 242 -3.65 -4.35 -8.09
N GLY A 243 -4.96 -4.60 -8.16
CA GLY A 243 -5.96 -3.88 -7.37
C GLY A 243 -7.37 -4.38 -7.68
N ALA A 244 -8.38 -3.80 -7.03
CA ALA A 244 -9.77 -4.03 -7.42
C ALA A 244 -10.59 -2.74 -7.40
N PHE A 245 -11.56 -2.67 -8.31
CA PHE A 245 -12.53 -1.57 -8.33
C PHE A 245 -13.58 -1.78 -7.25
N SER A 246 -14.03 -0.68 -6.62
CA SER A 246 -15.25 -0.72 -5.80
C SER A 246 -16.47 -1.06 -6.67
N PRO A 247 -17.58 -1.58 -6.09
CA PRO A 247 -18.79 -1.89 -6.84
C PRO A 247 -19.33 -0.70 -7.67
N GLY A 248 -19.25 0.52 -7.13
CA GLY A 248 -19.62 1.76 -7.84
C GLY A 248 -18.53 2.33 -8.76
N ALA A 249 -17.42 1.60 -8.95
CA ALA A 249 -16.21 1.98 -9.69
C ALA A 249 -15.70 3.39 -9.36
N GLU A 250 -15.99 3.92 -8.17
CA GLU A 250 -15.58 5.24 -7.71
C GLU A 250 -14.24 5.22 -6.97
N ARG A 251 -13.70 4.02 -6.69
CA ARG A 251 -12.36 3.82 -6.13
C ARG A 251 -11.69 2.61 -6.77
N ILE A 252 -10.37 2.61 -6.75
CA ILE A 252 -9.57 1.37 -6.79
C ILE A 252 -9.02 1.17 -5.38
N GLU A 253 -9.20 -0.01 -4.80
CA GLU A 253 -8.73 -0.34 -3.46
C GLU A 253 -7.72 -1.47 -3.48
N GLY A 254 -6.88 -1.47 -2.44
CA GLY A 254 -5.84 -2.49 -2.25
C GLY A 254 -4.82 -2.50 -3.38
N LEU A 255 -4.58 -1.35 -4.02
CA LEU A 255 -3.61 -1.29 -5.11
C LEU A 255 -2.23 -1.68 -4.56
N GLN A 256 -1.60 -2.66 -5.20
CA GLN A 256 -0.24 -3.11 -4.89
C GLN A 256 0.67 -2.78 -6.07
N LEU A 257 1.84 -2.28 -5.76
CA LEU A 257 2.89 -1.97 -6.73
C LEU A 257 4.19 -2.60 -6.25
N GLN A 258 4.82 -3.38 -7.12
CA GLN A 258 6.13 -3.95 -6.88
C GLN A 258 7.01 -3.81 -8.12
N GLY A 259 8.29 -3.51 -7.93
CA GLY A 259 9.27 -3.52 -9.01
C GLY A 259 10.66 -3.10 -8.58
N LEU A 260 11.57 -3.05 -9.55
CA LEU A 260 12.93 -2.54 -9.41
C LEU A 260 13.06 -1.21 -10.14
N VAL A 261 13.42 -0.15 -9.43
CA VAL A 261 13.63 1.19 -10.00
C VAL A 261 15.11 1.40 -10.25
N ASP A 262 15.52 1.65 -11.49
CA ASP A 262 16.88 2.05 -11.82
C ASP A 262 17.13 3.49 -11.36
N THR A 263 18.04 3.66 -10.41
CA THR A 263 18.28 4.95 -9.77
C THR A 263 19.37 5.79 -10.45
N ARG A 264 20.04 5.28 -11.49
CA ARG A 264 21.19 5.97 -12.10
C ARG A 264 20.82 7.33 -12.67
N SER A 265 19.69 7.41 -13.36
CA SER A 265 19.19 8.66 -13.94
C SER A 265 18.78 9.66 -12.85
N MET A 266 18.33 9.18 -11.69
CA MET A 266 17.90 10.03 -10.57
C MET A 266 19.06 10.76 -9.87
N ALA A 267 20.31 10.34 -10.07
CA ALA A 267 21.47 11.02 -9.50
C ALA A 267 21.56 12.49 -9.92
N GLU A 268 21.20 12.80 -11.18
CA GLU A 268 21.18 14.16 -11.74
C GLU A 268 20.14 15.06 -11.06
N LEU A 269 19.06 14.48 -10.50
CA LEU A 269 18.04 15.25 -9.75
C LEU A 269 18.56 15.71 -8.39
N LEU A 270 19.42 14.90 -7.75
CA LEU A 270 19.99 15.22 -6.44
C LEU A 270 21.20 16.13 -6.56
N LEU A 271 22.09 15.83 -7.50
CA LEU A 271 23.31 16.56 -7.75
C LEU A 271 23.64 16.49 -9.23
N PRO A 272 23.46 17.58 -9.99
CA PRO A 272 23.84 17.61 -11.40
C PRO A 272 25.31 17.23 -11.61
N GLY A 273 25.58 16.24 -12.45
CA GLY A 273 26.90 15.65 -12.66
C GLY A 273 27.42 14.78 -11.51
N GLY A 274 26.55 14.38 -10.57
CA GLY A 274 26.86 13.47 -9.47
C GLY A 274 27.16 12.04 -9.95
N PRO A 275 27.80 11.21 -9.12
CA PRO A 275 28.03 9.81 -9.47
C PRO A 275 26.71 9.03 -9.50
N GLU A 276 26.59 8.06 -10.41
CA GLU A 276 25.42 7.18 -10.53
C GLU A 276 25.09 6.41 -9.23
N THR A 277 26.08 6.22 -8.34
CA THR A 277 25.88 5.55 -7.04
C THR A 277 25.20 6.42 -6.00
N LEU A 278 25.08 7.74 -6.22
CA LEU A 278 24.66 8.72 -5.22
C LEU A 278 23.34 8.35 -4.55
N VAL A 279 22.36 7.91 -5.35
CA VAL A 279 21.03 7.53 -4.86
C VAL A 279 21.11 6.26 -4.01
N CYS A 280 21.86 5.26 -4.48
CA CYS A 280 22.07 4.00 -3.75
C CYS A 280 22.85 4.20 -2.45
N ASP A 281 23.86 5.07 -2.45
CA ASP A 281 24.63 5.40 -1.26
C ASP A 281 23.75 6.11 -0.21
N LEU A 282 22.86 6.99 -0.66
CA LEU A 282 21.86 7.65 0.18
C LEU A 282 20.90 6.64 0.82
N PHE A 283 20.29 5.76 0.02
CA PHE A 283 19.34 4.76 0.54
C PHE A 283 20.02 3.67 1.38
N ALA A 284 21.27 3.30 1.07
CA ALA A 284 22.06 2.40 1.91
C ALA A 284 22.27 3.00 3.31
N GLY A 285 22.50 4.31 3.41
CA GLY A 285 22.58 5.04 4.70
C GLY A 285 21.29 4.98 5.52
N LEU A 286 20.14 4.73 4.88
CA LEU A 286 18.82 4.54 5.49
C LEU A 286 18.47 3.07 5.74
N GLY A 287 19.41 2.14 5.49
CA GLY A 287 19.19 0.70 5.65
C GLY A 287 18.49 0.03 4.47
N ALA A 288 18.45 0.70 3.31
CA ALA A 288 17.79 0.24 2.09
C ALA A 288 18.78 0.19 0.91
N PRO A 289 19.79 -0.69 0.93
CA PRO A 289 20.79 -0.73 -0.13
C PRO A 289 20.15 -1.13 -1.47
N CYS A 290 20.66 -0.56 -2.57
CA CYS A 290 20.32 -1.02 -3.90
C CYS A 290 20.75 -2.48 -4.12
N VAL A 291 20.00 -3.16 -4.96
CA VAL A 291 20.23 -4.52 -5.43
C VAL A 291 20.72 -4.53 -6.88
N ALA A 292 21.13 -5.71 -7.35
CA ALA A 292 21.52 -5.89 -8.74
C ALA A 292 20.33 -5.65 -9.68
N CYS A 293 20.53 -4.79 -10.68
CA CYS A 293 19.57 -4.61 -11.76
C CYS A 293 19.56 -5.84 -12.69
N PRO A 294 18.41 -6.14 -13.32
CA PRO A 294 18.34 -7.15 -14.38
C PRO A 294 19.36 -6.88 -15.50
N GLY A 295 19.81 -7.94 -16.17
CA GLY A 295 20.78 -7.83 -17.27
C GLY A 295 22.23 -7.54 -16.85
N GLY A 296 22.54 -7.52 -15.55
CA GLY A 296 23.92 -7.38 -15.06
C GLY A 296 24.46 -5.95 -15.11
N ALA A 297 23.58 -4.95 -15.12
CA ALA A 297 23.95 -3.53 -15.17
C ALA A 297 24.60 -2.99 -13.87
N GLY A 298 24.78 -3.83 -12.85
CA GLY A 298 25.34 -3.47 -11.55
C GLY A 298 24.29 -3.27 -10.46
N SER A 299 24.71 -2.84 -9.28
CA SER A 299 23.86 -2.70 -8.09
C SER A 299 23.28 -1.28 -7.97
N TYR A 300 22.38 -0.95 -8.89
CA TYR A 300 21.78 0.38 -8.99
C TYR A 300 20.26 0.41 -8.83
N CYS A 301 19.65 -0.77 -8.63
CA CYS A 301 18.20 -0.89 -8.58
C CYS A 301 17.70 -0.82 -7.15
N LEU A 302 16.69 0.00 -6.91
CA LEU A 302 15.99 0.04 -5.63
C LEU A 302 14.75 -0.86 -5.72
N GLU A 303 14.59 -1.77 -4.76
CA GLU A 303 13.34 -2.52 -4.61
C GLU A 303 12.24 -1.59 -4.10
N ALA A 304 11.22 -1.36 -4.93
CA ALA A 304 10.02 -0.64 -4.56
C ALA A 304 8.89 -1.65 -4.34
N GLN A 305 8.30 -1.63 -3.15
CA GLN A 305 7.13 -2.43 -2.82
C GLN A 305 6.20 -1.63 -1.93
N LEU A 306 4.97 -1.48 -2.41
CA LEU A 306 3.92 -0.67 -1.81
C LEU A 306 2.62 -1.45 -1.90
N ASP A 307 1.84 -1.45 -0.84
CA ASP A 307 0.50 -2.04 -0.84
C ASP A 307 -0.51 -1.16 -0.12
N ASP A 308 -1.76 -1.63 -0.12
CA ASP A 308 -2.88 -0.98 0.54
C ASP A 308 -3.11 0.47 0.07
N LEU A 309 -2.84 0.73 -1.21
CA LEU A 309 -3.16 2.02 -1.83
C LEU A 309 -4.64 2.09 -2.19
N ARG A 310 -5.28 3.21 -1.86
CA ARG A 310 -6.63 3.55 -2.30
C ARG A 310 -6.54 4.71 -3.29
N LEU A 311 -7.12 4.53 -4.48
CA LEU A 311 -7.15 5.54 -5.52
C LEU A 311 -8.57 6.11 -5.59
N PRO A 312 -8.83 7.29 -5.03
CA PRO A 312 -10.14 7.90 -5.14
C PRO A 312 -10.42 8.31 -6.59
N GLY A 313 -11.65 8.09 -7.03
CA GLY A 313 -12.15 8.59 -8.31
C GLY A 313 -12.16 10.11 -8.33
N ARG A 314 -11.85 10.68 -9.49
CA ARG A 314 -11.85 12.12 -9.77
C ARG A 314 -13.03 12.46 -10.67
N PRO A 315 -14.25 12.62 -10.10
CA PRO A 315 -15.43 12.88 -10.91
C PRO A 315 -15.24 14.17 -11.72
N SER A 316 -15.71 14.18 -12.97
CA SER A 316 -15.56 15.30 -13.93
C SER A 316 -14.14 15.54 -14.43
N THR A 317 -13.16 14.72 -14.03
CA THR A 317 -11.83 14.73 -14.65
C THR A 317 -11.83 13.76 -15.82
N HIS A 318 -11.27 14.19 -16.95
CA HIS A 318 -11.02 13.35 -18.10
C HIS A 318 -9.52 13.38 -18.37
N LEU A 319 -8.94 12.20 -18.59
CA LEU A 319 -7.56 12.08 -19.05
C LEU A 319 -7.56 12.30 -20.57
N GLU A 320 -6.78 13.27 -21.04
CA GLU A 320 -6.57 13.54 -22.47
C GLU A 320 -5.22 12.93 -22.86
N PRO A 321 -5.17 11.81 -23.62
CA PRO A 321 -3.90 11.19 -23.99
C PRO A 321 -2.99 12.16 -24.76
N ARG A 322 -1.70 12.19 -24.39
CA ARG A 322 -0.66 13.04 -24.99
C ARG A 322 0.49 12.18 -25.51
N SER A 323 0.75 12.20 -26.82
CA SER A 323 1.97 11.63 -27.40
C SER A 323 3.11 12.64 -27.44
N ALA A 324 4.36 12.15 -27.57
CA ALA A 324 5.51 13.01 -27.79
C ALA A 324 5.35 13.97 -29.00
N GLU A 325 4.70 13.55 -30.09
CA GLU A 325 4.48 14.42 -31.24
C GLU A 325 3.47 15.53 -30.95
N GLN A 326 2.41 15.22 -30.21
CA GLN A 326 1.41 16.22 -29.81
C GLN A 326 2.02 17.28 -28.89
N ILE A 327 2.87 16.86 -27.95
CA ILE A 327 3.58 17.76 -27.04
C ILE A 327 4.54 18.65 -27.84
N ALA A 328 5.34 18.08 -28.75
CA ALA A 328 6.27 18.84 -29.59
C ALA A 328 5.57 19.85 -30.52
N ALA A 329 4.33 19.56 -30.92
CA ALA A 329 3.53 20.46 -31.74
C ALA A 329 2.80 21.56 -30.93
N ASP A 330 2.73 21.43 -29.61
CA ASP A 330 2.04 22.37 -28.71
C ASP A 330 2.98 23.50 -28.28
N PRO A 331 2.76 24.75 -28.73
CA PRO A 331 3.63 25.86 -28.40
C PRO A 331 3.59 26.27 -26.91
N SER A 332 2.65 25.75 -26.13
CA SER A 332 2.59 25.99 -24.69
C SER A 332 3.54 25.12 -23.87
N CYS A 333 4.11 24.06 -24.47
CA CYS A 333 5.02 23.12 -23.83
C CYS A 333 6.51 23.41 -24.07
N GLY A 334 6.84 24.58 -24.66
CA GLY A 334 8.19 24.99 -25.03
C GLY A 334 8.88 25.94 -24.06
#